data_AF-A0A1F6HJL8-F1
#
_entry.id   AF-A0A1F6HJL8-F1
#
_cell.length_a   1.000
_cell.length_b   1.000
_cell.length_c   1.000
_cell.angle_alpha   90.00
_cell.angle_beta   90.00
_cell.angle_gamma   90.00
#
_symmetry.space_group_name_H-M   'P 1'
#
loop_
_entity.id
_entity.type
_entity.pdbx_description
1 polymer ?
#
loop_
_entity_poly.entity_id
_entity_poly.type
_entity_poly.pdbx_seq_one_letter_code
_entity_poly.pdbx_strand_id
1 'polypeptide(L)'
;MNSFKQYLTIILSTFLVGAIIYTPLSSYLTYIVGFLIVLSLTYIFAKRKQNIAETFSNSFVFIFVALIGTLLIIFLTGGIASPLFFLLYFLIFATPFMFEPFAVVIFFIGLMALFIVPAFENDVFSNMVRIGSIVFITPLAFFFGREFKKKGKENEKTNKPLPKSESQKQRIINPPQ
;
A
#
# COMPACT_ATOMS: atom_id res chain seq x y z
N MET A 1 2.96 -8.23 10.62
CA MET A 1 3.89 -8.38 9.48
C MET A 1 5.17 -7.61 9.79
N ASN A 2 6.36 -8.18 9.57
CA ASN A 2 7.62 -7.48 9.80
C ASN A 2 7.69 -6.25 8.89
N SER A 3 7.87 -5.06 9.46
CA SER A 3 7.92 -3.79 8.71
C SER A 3 8.92 -3.82 7.56
N PHE A 4 10.04 -4.55 7.74
CA PHE A 4 11.02 -4.82 6.69
C PHE A 4 10.41 -5.43 5.41
N LYS A 5 9.56 -6.45 5.54
CA LYS A 5 8.92 -7.09 4.38
C LYS A 5 8.00 -6.12 3.65
N GLN A 6 7.31 -5.25 4.39
CA GLN A 6 6.42 -4.24 3.80
C GLN A 6 7.19 -3.26 2.92
N TYR A 7 8.28 -2.71 3.46
CA TYR A 7 9.15 -1.80 2.72
C TYR A 7 9.75 -2.46 1.49
N LEU A 8 10.23 -3.71 1.64
CA LEU A 8 10.74 -4.49 0.53
C LEU A 8 9.68 -4.72 -0.56
N THR A 9 8.41 -4.93 -0.18
CA THR A 9 7.29 -5.08 -1.14
C THR A 9 7.16 -3.86 -2.03
N ILE A 10 7.14 -2.67 -1.42
CA ILE A 10 6.91 -1.40 -2.09
C ILE A 10 8.08 -1.06 -3.00
N ILE A 11 9.30 -1.24 -2.50
CA ILE A 11 10.52 -1.01 -3.28
C ILE A 11 10.55 -1.96 -4.47
N LEU A 12 10.35 -3.27 -4.25
CA LEU A 12 10.42 -4.26 -5.32
C LEU A 12 9.32 -4.07 -6.37
N SER A 13 8.10 -3.74 -5.95
CA SER A 13 6.98 -3.50 -6.88
C SER A 13 7.22 -2.27 -7.74
N THR A 14 7.62 -1.16 -7.13
CA THR A 14 7.93 0.09 -7.84
C THR A 14 9.12 -0.11 -8.78
N PHE A 15 10.19 -0.76 -8.30
CA PHE A 15 11.38 -1.06 -9.10
C PHE A 15 11.06 -1.95 -10.30
N LEU A 16 10.27 -3.01 -10.10
CA LEU A 16 9.88 -3.92 -11.17
C LEU A 16 9.06 -3.21 -12.25
N VAL A 17 8.11 -2.35 -11.84
CA VAL A 17 7.36 -1.51 -12.78
C VAL A 17 8.33 -0.60 -13.54
N GLY A 18 9.24 0.08 -12.86
CA GLY A 18 10.24 0.94 -13.50
C GLY A 18 11.09 0.17 -14.51
N ALA A 19 11.56 -1.02 -14.14
CA ALA A 19 12.29 -1.89 -15.03
C ALA A 19 11.48 -2.29 -16.27
N ILE A 20 10.17 -2.54 -16.15
CA ILE A 20 9.31 -2.85 -17.30
C ILE A 20 9.13 -1.60 -18.20
N ILE A 21 8.85 -0.44 -17.62
CA ILE A 21 8.54 0.79 -18.36
C ILE A 21 9.77 1.36 -19.07
N TYR A 22 10.93 1.39 -18.41
CA TYR A 22 12.15 2.01 -18.94
C TYR A 22 13.04 1.07 -19.75
N THR A 23 12.58 -0.15 -20.04
CA THR A 23 13.28 -1.11 -20.92
C THR A 23 12.40 -1.47 -22.13
N PRO A 24 12.94 -2.21 -23.13
CA PRO A 24 12.14 -2.68 -24.27
C PRO A 24 10.97 -3.60 -23.90
N LEU A 25 10.85 -4.02 -22.63
CA LEU A 25 9.70 -4.77 -22.14
C LEU A 25 8.40 -3.94 -22.17
N SER A 26 8.49 -2.61 -22.21
CA SER A 26 7.34 -1.71 -22.35
C SER A 26 6.50 -2.00 -23.60
N SER A 27 7.11 -2.48 -24.69
CA SER A 27 6.38 -2.91 -25.90
C SER A 27 5.42 -4.07 -25.66
N TYR A 28 5.63 -4.84 -24.58
CA TYR A 28 4.81 -5.99 -24.20
C TYR A 28 3.85 -5.69 -23.03
N LEU A 29 3.69 -4.41 -22.65
CA LEU A 29 2.91 -4.00 -21.48
C LEU A 29 1.49 -4.59 -21.46
N THR A 30 0.79 -4.55 -22.61
CA THR A 30 -0.57 -5.12 -22.75
C THR A 30 -0.60 -6.60 -22.42
N TYR A 31 0.38 -7.38 -22.90
CA TYR A 31 0.48 -8.81 -22.63
C TYR A 31 0.83 -9.08 -21.17
N ILE A 32 1.75 -8.30 -20.59
CA ILE A 32 2.14 -8.40 -19.18
C ILE A 32 0.94 -8.13 -18.27
N VAL A 33 0.18 -7.07 -18.53
CA VAL A 33 -1.04 -6.74 -17.76
C VAL A 33 -2.10 -7.82 -17.94
N GLY A 34 -2.34 -8.29 -19.17
CA GLY A 34 -3.28 -9.38 -19.43
C GLY A 34 -2.91 -10.67 -18.69
N PHE A 35 -1.63 -11.05 -18.72
CA PHE A 35 -1.12 -12.19 -17.98
C PHE A 35 -1.31 -12.02 -16.46
N LEU A 36 -1.01 -10.84 -15.93
CA LEU A 36 -1.18 -10.53 -14.51
C LEU A 36 -2.64 -10.64 -14.06
N ILE A 37 -3.58 -10.17 -14.88
CA ILE A 37 -5.02 -10.28 -14.62
C ILE A 37 -5.46 -11.74 -14.58
N VAL A 38 -5.08 -12.54 -15.58
CA VAL A 38 -5.41 -13.97 -15.62
C VAL A 38 -4.86 -14.68 -14.39
N LEU A 39 -3.58 -14.46 -14.06
CA LEU A 39 -2.93 -15.04 -12.89
C LEU A 39 -3.64 -14.65 -11.58
N SER A 40 -4.02 -13.37 -11.45
CA SER A 40 -4.74 -12.86 -10.28
C SER A 40 -6.11 -13.50 -10.12
N LEU A 41 -6.86 -13.63 -11.23
CA LEU A 41 -8.17 -14.31 -11.22
C LEU A 41 -8.01 -15.78 -10.85
N THR A 42 -7.09 -16.51 -11.48
CA THR A 42 -6.82 -17.92 -11.17
C THR A 42 -6.46 -18.11 -9.70
N TYR A 43 -5.64 -17.21 -9.14
CA TYR A 43 -5.28 -17.24 -7.72
C TYR A 43 -6.51 -17.05 -6.81
N ILE A 44 -7.36 -16.06 -7.11
CA ILE A 44 -8.59 -15.80 -6.35
C ILE A 44 -9.54 -17.01 -6.42
N PHE A 45 -9.74 -17.58 -7.61
CA PHE A 45 -10.57 -18.77 -7.79
C PHE A 45 -10.03 -19.98 -7.03
N ALA A 46 -8.72 -20.21 -7.06
CA ALA A 46 -8.07 -21.29 -6.31
C ALA A 46 -8.19 -21.12 -4.79
N LYS A 47 -8.21 -19.88 -4.30
CA LYS A 47 -8.29 -19.53 -2.87
C LYS A 47 -9.71 -19.26 -2.35
N ARG A 48 -10.73 -19.41 -3.18
CA ARG A 48 -12.15 -19.11 -2.88
C ARG A 48 -12.70 -19.78 -1.61
N LYS A 49 -12.08 -20.86 -1.13
CA LYS A 49 -12.50 -21.60 0.08
C LYS A 49 -11.96 -21.00 1.39
N GLN A 50 -11.06 -20.01 1.36
CA GLN A 50 -10.54 -19.31 2.54
C GLN A 50 -11.24 -17.97 2.73
N ASN A 51 -11.38 -17.50 3.99
CA ASN A 51 -11.93 -16.18 4.29
C ASN A 51 -11.13 -15.10 3.55
N ILE A 52 -11.78 -14.41 2.60
CA ILE A 52 -11.17 -13.37 1.77
C ILE A 52 -10.54 -12.28 2.67
N ALA A 53 -11.21 -11.92 3.77
CA ALA A 53 -10.73 -10.93 4.74
C ALA A 53 -9.37 -11.30 5.38
N GLU A 54 -9.13 -12.59 5.70
CA GLU A 54 -7.85 -13.04 6.25
C GLU A 54 -6.73 -13.06 5.20
N THR A 55 -7.10 -13.30 3.93
CA THR A 55 -6.15 -13.33 2.81
C THR A 55 -5.63 -11.93 2.48
N PHE A 56 -6.49 -10.91 2.53
CA PHE A 56 -6.10 -9.51 2.28
C PHE A 56 -5.17 -8.94 3.36
N SER A 57 -5.38 -9.33 4.63
CA SER A 57 -4.63 -8.79 5.77
C SER A 57 -3.20 -9.32 5.87
N ASN A 58 -2.94 -10.55 5.40
CA ASN A 58 -1.66 -11.23 5.66
C ASN A 58 -0.90 -11.71 4.42
N SER A 59 -1.45 -11.53 3.20
CA SER A 59 -0.79 -11.99 1.97
C SER A 59 0.02 -10.88 1.31
N PHE A 60 1.34 -10.87 1.56
CA PHE A 60 2.33 -10.04 0.86
C PHE A 60 2.19 -10.14 -0.67
N VAL A 61 1.94 -11.34 -1.18
CA VAL A 61 1.84 -11.61 -2.62
C VAL A 61 0.65 -10.86 -3.22
N PHE A 62 -0.49 -10.85 -2.54
CA PHE A 62 -1.68 -10.15 -3.02
C PHE A 62 -1.43 -8.65 -3.15
N ILE A 63 -0.82 -8.06 -2.13
CA ILE A 63 -0.45 -6.65 -2.12
C ILE A 63 0.53 -6.33 -3.24
N PHE A 64 1.58 -7.15 -3.39
CA PHE A 64 2.60 -6.96 -4.41
C PHE A 64 1.99 -6.95 -5.81
N VAL A 65 1.12 -7.92 -6.11
CA VAL A 65 0.39 -8.02 -7.37
C VAL A 65 -0.54 -6.83 -7.57
N ALA A 66 -1.25 -6.39 -6.52
CA ALA A 66 -2.14 -5.24 -6.60
C ALA A 66 -1.40 -3.93 -6.89
N LEU A 67 -0.24 -3.70 -6.24
CA LEU A 67 0.60 -2.52 -6.49
C LEU A 67 1.13 -2.51 -7.93
N ILE A 68 1.71 -3.63 -8.38
CA ILE A 68 2.23 -3.74 -9.75
C ILE A 68 1.10 -3.60 -10.77
N GLY A 69 -0.01 -4.31 -10.59
CA GLY A 69 -1.14 -4.27 -11.52
C GLY A 69 -1.74 -2.88 -11.64
N THR A 70 -1.90 -2.16 -10.53
CA THR A 70 -2.39 -0.78 -10.52
C THR A 70 -1.41 0.17 -11.22
N LEU A 71 -0.12 0.05 -10.97
CA LEU A 71 0.88 0.90 -11.63
C LEU A 71 0.98 0.60 -13.13
N LEU A 72 1.02 -0.67 -13.53
CA LEU A 72 1.09 -1.07 -14.93
C LEU A 72 -0.15 -0.64 -15.71
N ILE A 73 -1.36 -0.74 -15.14
CA ILE A 73 -2.57 -0.30 -15.84
C ILE A 73 -2.61 1.22 -16.02
N ILE A 74 -2.05 1.99 -15.09
CA ILE A 74 -1.89 3.45 -15.24
C ILE A 74 -0.95 3.74 -16.42
N PHE A 75 0.21 3.10 -16.49
CA PHE A 75 1.12 3.27 -17.62
C PHE A 75 0.49 2.80 -18.95
N LEU A 76 -0.27 1.71 -18.94
CA LEU A 76 -0.97 1.20 -20.13
C LEU A 76 -2.03 2.17 -20.66
N THR A 77 -2.61 2.98 -19.79
CA THR A 77 -3.69 3.92 -20.12
C THR A 77 -3.20 5.37 -20.27
N GLY A 78 -1.89 5.60 -20.39
CA GLY A 78 -1.31 6.92 -20.66
C GLY A 78 -0.42 7.48 -19.55
N GLY A 79 -0.01 6.68 -18.57
CA GLY A 79 0.96 7.06 -17.54
C GLY A 79 0.47 8.23 -16.68
N ILE A 80 1.27 9.30 -16.62
CA ILE A 80 0.91 10.50 -15.86
C ILE A 80 -0.35 11.20 -16.41
N ALA A 81 -0.62 11.07 -17.71
CA ALA A 81 -1.82 11.60 -18.35
C ALA A 81 -3.04 10.68 -18.25
N SER A 82 -2.87 9.50 -17.66
CA SER A 82 -3.95 8.51 -17.54
C SER A 82 -5.13 9.06 -16.72
N PRO A 83 -6.37 8.85 -17.19
CA PRO A 83 -7.56 9.06 -16.36
C PRO A 83 -7.57 8.23 -15.08
N LEU A 84 -6.76 7.18 -14.99
CA LEU A 84 -6.61 6.32 -13.81
C LEU A 84 -5.53 6.81 -12.84
N PHE A 85 -4.80 7.89 -13.15
CA PHE A 85 -3.74 8.40 -12.29
C PHE A 85 -4.22 8.74 -10.87
N PHE A 86 -5.48 9.16 -10.71
CA PHE A 86 -6.07 9.45 -9.40
C PHE A 86 -6.08 8.23 -8.46
N LEU A 87 -6.00 7.00 -8.99
CA LEU A 87 -5.87 5.79 -8.18
C LEU A 87 -4.61 5.83 -7.31
N LEU A 88 -3.54 6.51 -7.74
CA LEU A 88 -2.33 6.69 -6.93
C LEU A 88 -2.62 7.50 -5.67
N TYR A 89 -3.53 8.47 -5.72
CA TYR A 89 -3.93 9.24 -4.54
C TYR A 89 -4.58 8.32 -3.50
N PHE A 90 -5.51 7.47 -3.94
CA PHE A 90 -6.12 6.45 -3.09
C PHE A 90 -5.10 5.44 -2.58
N LEU A 91 -4.15 5.02 -3.42
CA LEU A 91 -3.14 4.02 -3.05
C LEU A 91 -2.18 4.57 -2.00
N ILE A 92 -1.70 5.80 -2.17
CA ILE A 92 -0.90 6.53 -1.16
C ILE A 92 -1.69 6.65 0.15
N PHE A 93 -2.96 7.05 0.06
CA PHE A 93 -3.80 7.20 1.25
C PHE A 93 -4.11 5.87 1.94
N ALA A 94 -4.28 4.77 1.21
CA ALA A 94 -4.55 3.44 1.75
C ALA A 94 -3.30 2.77 2.36
N THR A 95 -2.12 3.11 1.85
CA THR A 95 -0.83 2.52 2.25
C THR A 95 -0.58 2.47 3.76
N PRO A 96 -0.75 3.54 4.56
CA PRO A 96 -0.42 3.52 5.97
C PRO A 96 -1.50 2.84 6.84
N PHE A 97 -2.65 2.48 6.26
CA PHE A 97 -3.63 1.61 6.92
C PHE A 97 -3.22 0.14 6.76
N MET A 98 -2.71 -0.23 5.58
CA MET A 98 -2.22 -1.58 5.26
C MET A 98 -0.82 -1.87 5.83
N PHE A 99 0.04 -0.86 5.89
CA PHE A 99 1.45 -0.97 6.32
C PHE A 99 1.74 -0.08 7.54
N GLU A 100 2.99 -0.06 7.97
CA GLU A 100 3.50 0.98 8.87
C GLU A 100 3.42 2.36 8.20
N PRO A 101 3.13 3.44 8.93
CA PRO A 101 2.93 4.78 8.35
C PRO A 101 4.10 5.24 7.47
N PHE A 102 5.34 4.89 7.84
CA PHE A 102 6.52 5.27 7.09
C PHE A 102 6.58 4.67 5.67
N ALA A 103 5.84 3.59 5.41
CA ALA A 103 5.71 2.99 4.09
C ALA A 103 5.18 3.97 3.03
N VAL A 104 4.38 4.97 3.44
CA VAL A 104 3.87 6.03 2.57
C VAL A 104 4.98 6.87 1.98
N VAL A 105 6.01 7.18 2.78
CA VAL A 105 7.15 7.99 2.33
C VAL A 105 7.98 7.21 1.32
N ILE A 106 8.21 5.91 1.59
CA ILE A 106 8.93 5.02 0.66
C ILE A 106 8.16 4.90 -0.66
N PHE A 107 6.84 4.73 -0.59
CA PHE A 107 6.01 4.64 -1.78
C PHE A 107 6.02 5.95 -2.57
N PHE A 108 5.91 7.10 -1.89
CA PHE A 108 6.04 8.41 -2.50
C PHE A 108 7.36 8.57 -3.27
N ILE A 109 8.50 8.23 -2.66
CA ILE A 109 9.82 8.29 -3.33
C ILE A 109 9.82 7.40 -4.58
N GLY A 110 9.26 6.19 -4.47
CA GLY A 110 9.12 5.29 -5.61
C GLY A 110 8.28 5.87 -6.75
N LEU A 111 7.16 6.51 -6.43
CA LEU A 111 6.31 7.19 -7.42
C LEU A 111 7.03 8.38 -8.05
N MET A 112 7.76 9.18 -7.28
CA MET A 112 8.57 10.27 -7.84
C MET A 112 9.61 9.71 -8.81
N ALA A 113 10.32 8.63 -8.46
CA ALA A 113 11.28 8.00 -9.37
C ALA A 113 10.62 7.49 -10.66
N LEU A 114 9.40 6.96 -10.60
CA LEU A 114 8.67 6.48 -11.77
C LEU A 114 8.15 7.60 -12.67
N PHE A 115 7.63 8.69 -12.10
CA PHE A 115 6.85 9.68 -12.85
C PHE A 115 7.59 11.00 -13.09
N ILE A 116 8.77 11.21 -12.49
CA ILE A 116 9.50 12.48 -12.66
C ILE A 116 9.88 12.76 -14.11
N VAL A 117 10.32 11.74 -14.86
CA VAL A 117 10.69 11.90 -16.28
C VAL A 117 9.43 12.17 -17.14
N PRO A 118 8.37 11.33 -17.10
CA PRO A 118 7.12 11.60 -17.81
C PRO A 118 6.47 12.95 -17.48
N ALA A 119 6.75 13.53 -16.31
CA ALA A 119 6.12 14.77 -15.90
C ALA A 119 6.62 16.02 -16.62
N PHE A 120 7.80 15.95 -17.25
CA PHE A 120 8.32 17.01 -18.10
C PHE A 120 7.91 16.84 -19.58
N GLU A 121 7.15 15.80 -19.91
CA GLU A 121 6.67 15.56 -21.26
C GLU A 121 5.25 16.13 -21.46
N ASN A 122 4.95 16.54 -22.70
CA ASN A 122 3.62 17.01 -23.12
C ASN A 122 3.12 18.23 -22.31
N ASP A 123 1.95 18.11 -21.67
CA ASP A 123 1.35 19.15 -20.83
C ASP A 123 1.99 19.17 -19.43
N VAL A 124 3.14 19.85 -19.37
CA VAL A 124 3.94 20.00 -18.14
C VAL A 124 3.13 20.61 -17.00
N PHE A 125 2.27 21.60 -17.27
CA PHE A 125 1.50 22.26 -16.22
C PHE A 125 0.52 21.28 -15.56
N SER A 126 -0.28 20.56 -16.36
CA SER A 126 -1.21 19.55 -15.87
C SER A 126 -0.49 18.42 -15.13
N ASN A 127 0.66 17.98 -15.65
CA ASN A 127 1.48 16.93 -15.03
C ASN A 127 2.09 17.38 -13.68
N MET A 128 2.54 18.63 -13.57
CA MET A 128 3.01 19.21 -12.31
C MET A 128 1.90 19.30 -11.27
N VAL A 129 0.67 19.61 -11.67
CA VAL A 129 -0.49 19.60 -10.75
C VAL A 129 -0.75 18.19 -10.21
N ARG A 130 -0.65 17.17 -11.07
CA ARG A 130 -0.80 15.76 -10.66
C ARG A 130 0.30 15.30 -9.70
N ILE A 131 1.56 15.62 -9.97
CA ILE A 131 2.68 15.33 -9.05
C ILE A 131 2.55 16.13 -7.75
N GLY A 132 2.20 17.42 -7.84
CA GLY A 132 1.98 18.26 -6.66
C GLY A 132 0.90 17.67 -5.76
N SER A 133 -0.17 17.13 -6.34
CA SER A 133 -1.24 16.44 -5.60
C SER A 133 -0.71 15.23 -4.82
N ILE A 134 0.21 14.45 -5.41
CA ILE A 134 0.90 13.36 -4.71
C ILE A 134 1.71 13.90 -3.52
N VAL A 135 2.49 14.98 -3.71
CA VAL A 135 3.29 15.58 -2.64
C VAL A 135 2.41 16.04 -1.47
N PHE A 136 1.23 16.61 -1.73
CA PHE A 136 0.32 17.07 -0.68
C PHE A 136 -0.41 15.94 0.03
N ILE A 137 -0.80 14.87 -0.67
CA ILE A 137 -1.53 13.75 -0.04
C ILE A 137 -0.63 12.85 0.82
N THR A 138 0.66 12.75 0.50
CA THR A 138 1.65 11.94 1.24
C THR A 138 1.74 12.28 2.74
N PRO A 139 2.00 13.54 3.18
CA PRO A 139 2.07 13.88 4.60
C PRO A 139 0.71 13.69 5.30
N LEU A 140 -0.38 13.96 4.59
CA LEU A 140 -1.74 13.76 5.11
C LEU A 140 -1.99 12.27 5.40
N ALA A 141 -1.69 11.41 4.44
CA ALA A 141 -1.79 9.96 4.59
C ALA A 141 -0.91 9.45 5.74
N PHE A 142 0.35 9.90 5.82
CA PHE A 142 1.25 9.54 6.91
C PHE A 142 0.67 9.91 8.28
N PHE A 143 0.15 11.13 8.43
CA PHE A 143 -0.43 11.60 9.69
C PHE A 143 -1.65 10.76 10.09
N PHE A 144 -2.60 10.57 9.18
CA PHE A 144 -3.81 9.79 9.46
C PHE A 144 -3.50 8.34 9.80
N GLY A 145 -2.60 7.70 9.06
CA GLY A 145 -2.23 6.33 9.35
C GLY A 145 -1.48 6.19 10.69
N ARG A 146 -0.65 7.17 11.05
CA ARG A 146 0.01 7.18 12.37
C ARG A 146 -1.01 7.28 13.50
N GLU A 147 -1.97 8.20 13.41
CA GLU A 147 -3.03 8.34 14.42
C GLU A 147 -3.93 7.11 14.48
N PHE A 148 -4.27 6.52 13.33
CA PHE A 148 -5.04 5.27 13.27
C PHE A 148 -4.32 4.13 14.01
N LYS A 149 -3.02 3.93 13.77
CA LYS A 149 -2.23 2.90 14.46
C LYS A 149 -2.04 3.20 15.96
N LYS A 150 -1.92 4.48 16.34
CA LYS A 150 -1.81 4.89 17.75
C LYS A 150 -3.06 4.51 18.54
N LYS A 151 -4.25 4.84 18.02
CA LYS A 151 -5.54 4.46 18.62
C LYS A 151 -5.73 2.95 18.72
N GLY A 152 -5.31 2.21 17.69
CA GLY A 152 -5.34 0.74 17.72
C GLY A 152 -4.48 0.14 18.85
N LYS A 153 -3.25 0.65 19.03
CA LYS A 153 -2.34 0.21 20.11
C LYS A 153 -2.82 0.60 21.50
N GLU A 154 -3.52 1.72 21.62
CA GLU A 154 -4.09 2.19 22.89
C GLU A 154 -5.22 1.28 23.35
N ASN A 155 -6.19 0.97 22.47
CA ASN A 155 -7.29 0.03 22.75
C ASN A 155 -6.81 -1.39 23.11
N GLU A 156 -5.71 -1.85 22.52
CA GLU A 156 -5.11 -3.16 22.83
C GLU A 156 -4.46 -3.19 24.22
N LYS A 157 -3.93 -2.05 24.70
CA LYS A 157 -3.37 -1.95 26.06
C LYS A 157 -4.48 -1.90 27.12
N THR A 158 -5.59 -1.23 26.86
CA THR A 158 -6.71 -1.14 27.80
C THR A 158 -7.48 -2.46 27.96
N ASN A 159 -7.49 -3.31 26.92
CA ASN A 159 -8.14 -4.62 26.94
C ASN A 159 -7.21 -5.79 27.34
N LYS A 160 -5.96 -5.53 27.73
CA LYS A 160 -5.10 -6.58 28.31
C LYS A 160 -5.58 -6.89 29.73
N PRO A 161 -5.84 -8.16 30.09
CA PRO A 161 -6.16 -8.51 31.47
C PRO A 161 -5.00 -8.09 32.38
N LEU A 162 -5.35 -7.47 33.52
CA LEU A 162 -4.41 -6.94 34.50
C LEU A 162 -3.30 -7.97 34.80
N PRO A 163 -2.02 -7.54 34.94
CA PRO A 163 -0.95 -8.44 35.35
C PRO A 163 -1.33 -9.13 36.67
N LYS A 164 -1.00 -10.42 36.81
CA LYS A 164 -1.39 -11.26 37.97
C LYS A 164 -1.08 -10.61 39.33
N SER A 165 -0.07 -9.75 39.41
CA SER A 165 0.29 -8.97 40.60
C SER A 165 -0.77 -7.93 41.00
N GLU A 166 -1.44 -7.30 40.03
CA GLU A 166 -2.53 -6.35 40.27
C GLU A 166 -3.87 -7.06 40.49
N SER A 167 -4.10 -8.19 39.81
CA SER A 167 -5.29 -9.03 40.07
C SER A 167 -5.25 -9.65 41.47
N GLN A 168 -4.06 -10.01 41.97
CA GLN A 168 -3.86 -10.44 43.36
C GLN A 168 -4.06 -9.29 44.36
N LYS A 169 -3.51 -8.10 44.10
CA LYS A 169 -3.75 -6.91 44.93
C LYS A 169 -5.24 -6.55 45.01
N GLN A 170 -5.97 -6.59 43.90
CA GLN A 170 -7.41 -6.31 43.88
C GLN A 170 -8.24 -7.37 44.61
N ARG A 171 -7.87 -8.65 44.55
CA ARG A 171 -8.51 -9.71 45.36
C ARG A 171 -8.27 -9.56 46.86
N ILE A 172 -7.14 -8.96 47.26
CA ILE A 172 -6.85 -8.66 48.67
C ILE A 172 -7.68 -7.45 49.15
N ILE A 173 -7.93 -6.46 48.27
CA ILE A 173 -8.68 -5.25 48.58
C ILE A 173 -10.21 -5.49 48.54
N ASN A 174 -10.69 -6.35 47.64
CA ASN A 174 -12.08 -6.78 47.54
C ASN A 174 -12.17 -8.31 47.49
N PRO A 175 -12.21 -8.98 48.65
CA PRO A 175 -12.42 -10.42 48.68
C PRO A 175 -13.84 -10.75 48.15
N PRO A 176 -13.99 -11.84 47.38
CA PRO A 176 -15.30 -12.29 46.94
C PRO A 176 -16.17 -12.62 48.16
N GLN A 177 -17.41 -12.14 48.16
CA GLN A 177 -18.44 -12.44 49.17
C GLN A 177 -18.91 -13.89 49.08
#